data_AF-A0A348ZKW9-F1
#
_entry.id   AF-A0A348ZKW9-F1
#
_cell.length_a   1.000
_cell.length_b   1.000
_cell.length_c   1.000
_cell.angle_alpha   90.00
_cell.angle_beta   90.00
_cell.angle_gamma   90.00
#
_symmetry.space_group_name_H-M   'P 1'
#
loop_
_entity.id
_entity.type
_entity.pdbx_description
1 polymer ?
#
loop_
_entity_poly.entity_id
_entity_poly.type
_entity_poly.pdbx_seq_one_letter_code
_entity_poly.pdbx_strand_id
1 'polypeptide(L)' 'MSKRKDVEAKTEELVMPLIDEKGFEFVDTEFVKEGNSYYLRVFVDKPGGITIDDLESVSRPLSDKLD' A
#
# COMPACT_ATOMS: atom_id res chain seq x y z
N MET A 1 14.99 15.11 -4.99
CA MET A 1 14.21 13.96 -4.50
C MET A 1 14.15 12.93 -5.61
N SER A 2 14.52 11.66 -5.39
CA SER A 2 14.40 10.62 -6.42
C SER A 2 12.92 10.29 -6.67
N LYS A 3 12.51 10.06 -7.93
CA LYS A 3 11.12 9.69 -8.32
C LYS A 3 10.52 8.53 -7.53
N ARG A 4 11.35 7.61 -7.01
CA ARG A 4 10.90 6.47 -6.20
C ARG A 4 10.31 6.90 -4.86
N LYS A 5 11.05 7.75 -4.13
CA LYS A 5 10.62 8.26 -2.82
C LYS A 5 9.33 9.06 -2.88
N ASP A 6 9.06 9.71 -4.01
CA ASP A 6 7.85 10.47 -4.24
C ASP A 6 6.63 9.55 -4.37
N VAL A 7 6.78 8.45 -5.12
CA VAL A 7 5.73 7.42 -5.29
C VAL A 7 5.47 6.69 -3.98
N GLU A 8 6.52 6.33 -3.24
CA GLU A 8 6.41 5.67 -1.93
C GLU A 8 5.66 6.56 -0.94
N ALA A 9 6.09 7.82 -0.77
CA ALA A 9 5.44 8.77 0.12
C ALA A 9 3.97 9.01 -0.25
N LYS A 10 3.69 9.23 -1.55
CA LYS A 10 2.31 9.43 -2.01
C LYS A 10 1.45 8.20 -1.76
N THR A 11 1.99 6.99 -1.96
CA THR A 11 1.27 5.75 -1.68
C THR A 11 0.95 5.63 -0.19
N GLU A 12 1.93 5.94 0.66
CA GLU A 12 1.80 5.90 2.11
C GLU A 12 0.68 6.84 2.60
N GLU A 13 0.65 8.08 2.09
CA GLU A 13 -0.39 9.06 2.40
C GLU A 13 -1.80 8.59 1.97
N LEU A 14 -1.91 7.84 0.88
CA LEU A 14 -3.18 7.34 0.38
C LEU A 14 -3.66 6.09 1.12
N VAL A 15 -2.73 5.23 1.54
CA VAL A 15 -3.02 3.95 2.20
C VAL A 15 -3.21 4.09 3.70
N MET A 16 -2.46 4.98 4.37
CA MET A 16 -2.59 5.25 5.81
C MET A 16 -4.04 5.41 6.29
N PRO A 17 -4.89 6.27 5.70
CA PRO A 17 -6.27 6.39 6.16
C PRO A 17 -7.12 5.13 5.89
N LEU A 18 -6.78 4.32 4.88
CA LEU A 18 -7.52 3.09 4.53
C LEU A 18 -7.25 1.96 5.53
N ILE A 19 -6.04 1.89 6.05
CA ILE A 19 -5.59 0.88 7.01
C ILE A 19 -5.92 1.29 8.44
N ASP A 20 -5.82 2.58 8.77
CA ASP A 20 -6.19 3.14 10.08
C ASP A 20 -7.69 2.95 10.36
N GLU A 21 -8.56 3.22 9.38
CA GLU A 21 -10.01 3.01 9.49
C GLU A 21 -10.37 1.55 9.83
N LYS A 22 -9.52 0.60 9.43
CA LYS A 22 -9.72 -0.84 9.63
C LYS A 22 -8.95 -1.41 10.82
N GLY A 23 -8.14 -0.57 11.49
CA GLY A 23 -7.25 -1.00 12.58
C GLY A 23 -6.15 -1.96 12.11
N PHE A 24 -5.67 -1.79 10.87
CA PHE A 24 -4.52 -2.52 10.35
C PHE A 24 -3.24 -1.72 10.65
N GLU A 25 -2.13 -2.44 10.78
CA GLU A 25 -0.82 -1.86 11.01
C GLU A 25 -0.08 -1.73 9.68
N PHE A 26 0.38 -0.51 9.39
CA PHE A 26 1.29 -0.28 8.28
C PHE A 26 2.68 -0.82 8.63
N VAL A 27 3.26 -1.63 7.74
CA VAL A 27 4.60 -2.15 7.94
C VAL A 27 5.60 -1.39 7.07
N ASP A 28 5.40 -1.40 5.75
CA ASP A 28 6.31 -0.73 4.81
C ASP A 28 5.68 -0.56 3.41
N THR A 29 6.27 0.28 2.57
CA THR A 29 5.94 0.38 1.14
C THR A 29 7.19 0.45 0.30
N GLU A 30 7.26 -0.42 -0.72
CA GLU A 30 8.41 -0.50 -1.61
C GLU A 30 8.01 -0.23 -3.07
N PHE A 31 8.75 0.64 -3.74
CA PHE A 31 8.65 0.83 -5.19
C PHE A 31 9.83 0.16 -5.92
N VAL A 32 9.63 -1.11 -6.29
CA VAL A 32 10.66 -1.96 -6.89
C VAL A 32 10.52 -2.05 -8.41
N LYS A 33 11.65 -2.19 -9.11
CA LYS A 33 11.68 -2.46 -10.55
C LYS A 33 12.04 -3.92 -10.77
N GLU A 34 11.10 -4.71 -11.28
CA GLU A 34 11.33 -6.11 -11.64
C GLU A 34 11.24 -6.27 -13.16
N GLY A 35 12.37 -6.60 -13.78
CA GLY A 35 12.49 -6.67 -15.23
C GLY A 35 12.20 -5.33 -15.90
N ASN A 36 11.17 -5.30 -16.76
CA ASN A 36 10.76 -4.11 -17.49
C ASN A 36 9.59 -3.37 -16.82
N SER A 37 9.11 -3.84 -15.67
CA SER A 37 7.94 -3.32 -14.98
C SER A 37 8.31 -2.74 -13.61
N TYR A 38 7.50 -1.79 -13.15
CA TYR A 38 7.57 -1.28 -11.79
C TYR A 38 6.42 -1.85 -10.98
N TYR A 39 6.72 -2.24 -9.74
CA TYR A 39 5.76 -2.78 -8.80
C TYR A 39 5.77 -1.93 -7.54
N LEU A 40 4.57 -1.61 -7.08
CA LEU A 40 4.34 -0.97 -5.80
C LEU A 40 3.85 -2.06 -4.85
N ARG A 41 4.61 -2.30 -3.78
CA ARG A 41 4.28 -3.31 -2.76
C ARG A 41 3.98 -2.59 -1.47
N VAL A 42 2.83 -2.89 -0.88
CA VAL A 42 2.41 -2.35 0.40
C VAL A 42 2.29 -3.51 1.37
N PHE A 43 3.01 -3.41 2.49
CA PHE A 43 2.98 -4.40 3.56
C PHE A 43 2.11 -3.89 4.69
N VAL A 44 1.10 -4.68 5.02
CA VAL A 44 0.15 -4.41 6.10
C VAL A 44 0.00 -5.65 6.96
N ASP A 45 -0.10 -5.44 8.26
CA ASP A 45 -0.39 -6.48 9.23
C ASP A 45 -1.72 -6.21 9.95
N LYS A 46 -2.32 -7.25 10.52
CA LYS A 46 -3.54 -7.12 11.31
C LYS A 46 -3.45 -8.02 12.53
N PRO A 47 -3.55 -7.47 13.75
CA PRO A 47 -3.54 -8.30 14.95
C PRO A 47 -4.73 -9.27 14.92
N GLY A 48 -4.45 -10.57 14.95
CA GLY A 48 -5.46 -11.63 14.82
C GLY A 48 -5.54 -12.28 13.44
N GLY A 49 -4.72 -11.83 12.49
CA GLY A 49 -4.59 -12.40 11.15
C GLY A 49 -5.29 -11.56 10.09
N ILE A 50 -4.61 -11.37 8.96
CA ILE A 50 -5.14 -10.66 7.80
C ILE A 50 -5.76 -11.65 6.80
N THR A 51 -6.92 -11.31 6.25
CA THR A 51 -7.59 -12.13 5.23
C THR A 51 -7.42 -11.52 3.83
N ILE A 52 -7.71 -12.31 2.80
CA ILE A 52 -7.69 -11.80 1.41
C ILE A 52 -8.75 -10.70 1.20
N ASP A 53 -9.89 -10.78 1.88
CA ASP A 53 -10.96 -9.77 1.81
C ASP A 53 -10.52 -8.43 2.43
N ASP A 54 -9.80 -8.49 3.56
CA ASP A 54 -9.16 -7.31 4.17
C ASP A 54 -8.19 -6.63 3.17
N LEU A 55 -7.39 -7.42 2.45
CA LEU A 55 -6.47 -6.91 1.43
C LEU A 55 -7.21 -6.36 0.19
N GLU A 56 -8.27 -7.02 -0.26
CA GLU A 56 -9.06 -6.58 -1.41
C GLU A 56 -9.72 -5.23 -1.12
N SER A 57 -10.28 -5.09 0.08
CA SER A 57 -10.96 -3.87 0.52
C SER A 57 -10.02 -2.68 0.72
N VAL A 58 -8.69 -2.89 0.80
CA VAL A 58 -7.68 -1.81 0.78
C VAL A 58 -7.11 -1.59 -0.62
N SER A 59 -6.82 -2.66 -1.36
CA SER A 59 -6.18 -2.57 -2.67
C SER A 59 -7.06 -1.92 -3.74
N ARG A 60 -8.38 -2.17 -3.74
CA ARG A 60 -9.33 -1.50 -4.65
C ARG A 60 -9.33 0.03 -4.51
N PRO A 61 -9.62 0.61 -3.33
CA PRO A 61 -9.63 2.07 -3.16
C PRO A 61 -8.23 2.68 -3.31
N LEU A 62 -7.17 1.95 -2.97
CA LEU A 62 -5.80 2.42 -3.22
C LEU A 62 -5.52 2.54 -4.72
N SER A 63 -5.94 1.55 -5.53
CA SER A 63 -5.79 1.59 -6.98
C SER A 63 -6.57 2.75 -7.59
N ASP A 64 -7.79 3.02 -7.13
CA ASP A 64 -8.62 4.14 -7.60
C ASP A 64 -7.97 5.51 -7.30
N LYS A 65 -7.30 5.63 -6.15
CA LYS A 65 -6.55 6.83 -5.77
C LYS A 65 -5.22 7.01 -6.52
N LEU A 66 -4.67 5.94 -7.08
CA LEU A 66 -3.38 5.92 -7.78
C LEU A 66 -3.50 6.11 -9.30
N ASP A 67 -4.67 5.84 -9.88
CA ASP A 67 -5.01 6.13 -11.29
C ASP A 67 -4.97 7.64 -11.58
#